data_AF-A0A532AU27-F1
#
_entry.id   AF-A0A532AU27-F1
#
_cell.length_a   1.000
_cell.length_b   1.000
_cell.length_c   1.000
_cell.angle_alpha   90.00
_cell.angle_beta   90.00
_cell.angle_gamma   90.00
#
_symmetry.space_group_name_H-M   'P 1'
#
loop_
_entity.id
_entity.type
_entity.pdbx_description
1 polymer ?
#
loop_
_entity_poly.entity_id
_entity_poly.type
_entity_poly.pdbx_seq_one_letter_code
_entity_poly.pdbx_strand_id
1 'polypeptide(L)' 'MNRLITFLAVLILGSPTLALAVEHNAGYRGIGQLYFTFMGVILIYGVYDSFGKKAMYVAAPIIMIGLYMMLPDA' A
#
# COMPACT_ATOMS: atom_id res chain seq x y z
N MET A 1 4.25 -10.15 19.30
CA MET A 1 3.46 -9.63 18.16
C MET A 1 2.34 -8.69 18.57
N ASN A 2 1.57 -8.98 19.63
CA ASN A 2 0.37 -8.19 19.98
C ASN A 2 0.61 -6.69 20.21
N ARG A 3 1.72 -6.32 20.86
CA ARG A 3 2.02 -4.91 21.18
C ARG A 3 2.20 -4.01 19.95
N LEU A 4 2.77 -4.55 18.87
CA LEU A 4 3.00 -3.81 17.64
C LEU A 4 1.68 -3.58 16.87
N ILE A 5 0.80 -4.58 16.87
CA ILE A 5 -0.54 -4.49 16.28
C ILE A 5 -1.39 -3.47 17.05
N THR A 6 -1.35 -3.50 18.38
CA THR A 6 -2.05 -2.52 19.22
C THR A 6 -1.54 -1.10 18.96
N PHE A 7 -0.23 -0.92 18.82
CA PHE A 7 0.36 0.39 18.54
C PHE A 7 -0.06 0.93 17.17
N LEU A 8 -0.07 0.08 16.14
CA LEU A 8 -0.57 0.43 14.81
C LEU A 8 -2.07 0.79 14.84
N ALA A 9 -2.88 0.05 15.58
CA ALA A 9 -4.31 0.34 15.73
C ALA A 9 -4.55 1.70 16.40
N VAL A 10 -3.77 2.03 17.43
CA VAL A 10 -3.84 3.34 18.12
C VAL A 10 -3.42 4.47 17.18
N LEU A 11 -2.39 4.27 16.36
CA LEU A 11 -1.95 5.27 15.38
C LEU A 11 -3.00 5.51 14.28
N ILE A 12 -3.63 4.45 13.78
CA ILE A 12 -4.69 4.58 12.76
C ILE A 12 -5.91 5.27 13.35
N LEU A 13 -6.38 4.84 14.52
CA LEU A 13 -7.60 5.39 15.14
C LEU A 13 -7.38 6.77 15.77
N GLY A 14 -6.15 7.09 16.15
CA GLY A 14 -5.78 8.33 16.81
C GLY A 14 -5.31 9.43 15.86
N SER A 15 -5.28 9.20 14.55
CA SER A 15 -4.78 10.20 13.59
C SER A 15 -5.87 11.21 13.21
N PRO A 16 -5.81 12.47 13.67
CA PRO A 16 -6.80 13.50 13.34
C PRO A 16 -6.81 13.86 11.84
N THR A 17 -5.76 13.49 11.10
CA THR A 17 -5.70 13.68 9.65
C THR A 17 -6.77 12.88 8.90
N LEU A 18 -7.25 11.76 9.45
CA LEU A 18 -8.35 10.99 8.85
C LEU A 18 -9.70 11.68 9.04
N ALA A 19 -9.89 12.40 10.16
CA ALA A 19 -11.11 13.17 10.42
C ALA A 19 -11.17 14.46 9.58
N LEU A 20 -10.01 15.05 9.27
CA LEU A 20 -9.88 16.27 8.45
C LEU A 20 -9.85 16.01 6.94
N ALA A 21 -9.85 14.75 6.50
CA ALA A 21 -9.84 14.38 5.08
C ALA A 21 -11.20 14.51 4.37
N VAL A 22 -12.27 14.87 5.10
CA VAL A 22 -13.65 14.93 4.59
C VAL A 22 -13.92 16.15 3.70
N GLU A 23 -13.15 17.23 3.82
CA GLU A 23 -13.44 18.49 3.11
C GLU A 23 -12.39 18.95 2.09
N HIS A 24 -11.31 18.20 1.86
CA HIS A 24 -10.32 18.60 0.86
C HIS A 24 -10.61 17.95 -0.49
N ASN A 25 -10.72 18.77 -1.53
CA ASN A 25 -10.73 18.41 -2.94
C ASN A 25 -9.41 17.69 -3.29
N ALA A 26 -9.29 16.44 -2.85
CA ALA A 26 -8.11 15.60 -2.94
C ALA A 26 -8.36 14.62 -4.07
N GLY A 27 -7.70 14.84 -5.21
CA GLY A 27 -7.72 13.93 -6.35
C GLY A 27 -7.63 12.48 -5.92
N TYR A 28 -8.38 11.61 -6.60
CA TYR A 28 -8.54 10.17 -6.31
C TYR A 28 -7.23 9.38 -6.20
N ARG A 29 -6.09 10.01 -6.52
CA ARG A 29 -4.73 9.51 -6.34
C ARG A 29 -4.43 9.01 -4.93
N GLY A 30 -4.91 9.66 -3.86
CA GLY A 30 -4.64 9.20 -2.48
C GLY A 30 -5.29 7.86 -2.15
N ILE A 31 -6.56 7.70 -2.54
CA ILE A 31 -7.29 6.43 -2.46
C ILE A 31 -6.67 5.39 -3.39
N GLY A 32 -6.31 5.79 -4.61
CA GLY A 32 -5.57 4.97 -5.56
C GLY A 32 -4.28 4.40 -4.95
N GLN A 33 -3.52 5.21 -4.22
CA GLN A 33 -2.25 4.78 -3.64
C GLN A 33 -2.44 3.63 -2.64
N LEU A 34 -3.52 3.65 -1.86
CA LEU A 34 -3.88 2.53 -0.98
C LEU A 34 -4.21 1.26 -1.79
N TYR A 35 -5.09 1.37 -2.79
CA TYR A 35 -5.47 0.24 -3.64
C TYR A 35 -4.26 -0.40 -4.33
N PHE A 36 -3.41 0.41 -4.98
CA PHE A 36 -2.22 -0.07 -5.67
C PHE A 36 -1.16 -0.60 -4.70
N THR A 37 -1.07 -0.08 -3.48
CA THR A 37 -0.16 -0.64 -2.44
C THR A 37 -0.60 -2.05 -2.02
N PHE A 38 -1.88 -2.26 -1.73
CA PHE A 38 -2.39 -3.60 -1.38
C PHE A 38 -2.25 -4.58 -2.55
N MET A 39 -2.51 -4.11 -3.77
CA MET A 39 -2.28 -4.91 -4.97
C MET A 39 -0.80 -5.30 -5.11
N GLY A 40 0.13 -4.37 -4.86
CA GLY A 40 1.57 -4.65 -4.87
C GLY A 40 1.97 -5.74 -3.89
N VAL A 41 1.45 -5.69 -2.66
CA VAL A 41 1.71 -6.73 -1.64
C VAL A 41 1.22 -8.10 -2.10
N ILE A 42 -0.01 -8.18 -2.65
CA ILE A 42 -0.59 -9.44 -3.13
C ILE A 42 0.24 -10.01 -4.29
N LEU A 43 0.63 -9.17 -5.25
CA LEU A 43 1.44 -9.60 -6.40
C LEU A 43 2.84 -10.05 -5.98
N ILE A 44 3.51 -9.32 -5.07
CA ILE A 44 4.83 -9.71 -4.55
C ILE A 44 4.73 -11.06 -3.83
N TYR A 45 3.70 -11.25 -3.02
CA TYR A 45 3.44 -12.53 -2.36
C TYR A 45 3.18 -13.65 -3.37
N GLY A 46 2.39 -13.39 -4.42
CA GLY A 46 2.15 -14.35 -5.49
C GLY A 46 3.43 -14.78 -6.22
N VAL A 47 4.37 -13.85 -6.45
CA VAL A 47 5.69 -14.18 -7.02
C VAL A 47 6.51 -15.03 -6.04
N TYR A 48 6.48 -14.70 -4.76
CA TYR A 48 7.15 -15.50 -3.75
C TYR A 48 6.61 -16.94 -3.70
N ASP A 49 5.29 -17.10 -3.74
CA ASP A 49 4.62 -18.41 -3.70
C ASP A 49 4.90 -19.24 -4.96
N SER A 50 4.90 -18.60 -6.14
CA SER A 50 5.07 -19.30 -7.42
C SER A 50 6.54 -19.59 -7.77
N PHE A 51 7.46 -18.68 -7.44
CA PHE A 51 8.85 -18.70 -7.94
C PHE A 51 9.91 -18.61 -6.83
N GLY A 52 9.49 -18.41 -5.58
CA GLY A 52 10.37 -18.35 -4.43
C GLY A 52 11.07 -17.00 -4.20
N LYS A 53 11.86 -16.98 -3.12
CA LYS A 53 12.47 -15.76 -2.56
C LYS A 53 13.36 -14.98 -3.53
N LYS A 54 14.15 -15.68 -4.36
CA LYS A 54 15.10 -15.03 -5.28
C LYS A 54 14.39 -14.27 -6.39
N ALA A 55 13.34 -14.87 -6.98
CA ALA A 55 12.53 -14.23 -8.00
C ALA A 55 11.74 -13.04 -7.45
N MET A 56 11.19 -13.17 -6.24
CA MET A 56 10.49 -12.10 -5.54
C MET A 56 11.37 -10.84 -5.40
N TYR A 57 12.66 -10.96 -5.09
CA TYR A 57 13.54 -9.80 -4.93
C TYR A 57 13.74 -8.99 -6.22
N VAL A 58 13.68 -9.65 -7.37
CA VAL A 58 13.78 -8.98 -8.66
C VAL A 58 12.41 -8.42 -9.09
N ALA A 59 11.34 -9.18 -8.88
CA ALA A 59 10.00 -8.78 -9.30
C ALA A 59 9.40 -7.66 -8.43
N ALA A 60 9.70 -7.63 -7.13
CA ALA A 60 9.13 -6.66 -6.20
C ALA A 60 9.35 -5.19 -6.61
N PRO A 61 10.58 -4.73 -6.94
CA PRO A 61 10.76 -3.37 -7.42
C PRO A 61 10.05 -3.12 -8.77
N ILE A 62 10.03 -4.10 -9.68
CA ILE A 62 9.35 -3.98 -10.98
C ILE A 62 7.83 -3.78 -10.78
N ILE A 63 7.23 -4.59 -9.90
CA ILE A 63 5.81 -4.50 -9.54
C ILE A 63 5.51 -3.13 -8.91
N MET A 64 6.29 -2.71 -7.90
CA MET A 64 6.04 -1.44 -7.21
C MET A 64 6.18 -0.22 -8.14
N ILE A 65 7.20 -0.22 -9.01
CA ILE A 65 7.38 0.85 -10.00
C ILE A 65 6.24 0.82 -11.02
N GLY A 66 5.90 -0.35 -11.56
CA GLY A 66 4.81 -0.49 -12.52
C GLY A 66 3.47 0.01 -11.97
N LEU A 67 3.14 -0.38 -10.74
CA LEU A 67 1.92 0.06 -10.06
C LEU A 67 1.94 1.56 -9.75
N TYR A 68 3.10 2.13 -9.40
CA TYR A 68 3.23 3.58 -9.21
C TYR A 68 3.00 4.36 -10.51
N MET A 69 3.50 3.86 -11.64
CA MET A 69 3.30 4.47 -12.96
C MET A 69 1.85 4.35 -13.46
N MET A 70 1.08 3.39 -12.94
CA MET A 70 -0.34 3.21 -13.22
C MET A 70 -1.24 4.05 -12.30
N LEU A 71 -0.66 4.73 -11.31
CA LEU A 71 -1.44 5.52 -10.36
C LEU A 71 -2.06 6.72 -11.11
N PRO A 72 -3.40 6.88 -11.07
CA PRO A 72 -4.07 7.96 -11.78
C PRO A 72 -3.58 9.32 -11.29
N ASP A 73 -3.53 10.29 -12.21
CA ASP A 73 -3.24 11.67 -11.89
C ASP A 73 -4.35 12.26 -11.00
N ALA A 74 -3.98 13.28 -10.22
CA ALA A 74 -4.87 13.93 -9.26
C ALA A 74 -5.99 14.72 -9.94
#